data_AF-A0A5S5C958-F1
#
_entry.id   AF-A0A5S5C958-F1
#
_cell.length_a   1.000
_cell.length_b   1.000
_cell.length_c   1.000
_cell.angle_alpha   90.00
_cell.angle_beta   90.00
_cell.angle_gamma   90.00
#
_symmetry.space_group_name_H-M   'P 1'
#
loop_
_entity.id
_entity.type
_entity.pdbx_description
1 polymer ?
#
loop_
_entity_poly.entity_id
_entity_poly.type
_entity_poly.pdbx_seq_one_letter_code
_entity_poly.pdbx_strand_id
1 'polypeptide(L)'
;MVQEIEYKQVGKFEETQFEKIHNEIFSSSLHASKLVAHEIANLIKQKQQEGLPCVLGLATGSSPIKVYEELVNMHRSGELSFHNVITFNLDEYYPIDRDHQQSYYHFMHQHLFNHVDIMPENIHIPDGSILLEEMDQYCIDYELKIKNMEGWIFNY
;
A
#
# COMPACT_ATOMS: atom_id res chain seq x y z
N MET A 1 5.16 10.47 22.22
CA MET A 1 3.87 9.78 22.13
C MET A 1 3.33 10.09 20.75
N VAL A 2 3.22 9.08 19.90
CA VAL A 2 2.61 9.22 18.57
C VAL A 2 1.10 9.28 18.81
N GLN A 3 0.43 10.28 18.25
CA GLN A 3 -1.00 10.45 18.39
C GLN A 3 -1.69 9.38 17.51
N GLU A 4 -2.45 8.46 18.12
CA GLU A 4 -3.09 7.37 17.37
C GLU A 4 -4.26 7.90 16.52
N ILE A 5 -4.35 7.45 15.27
CA ILE A 5 -5.50 7.67 14.38
C ILE A 5 -6.58 6.67 14.79
N GLU A 6 -7.20 6.89 15.95
CA GLU A 6 -8.35 6.09 16.36
C GLU A 6 -9.61 6.58 15.65
N TYR A 7 -10.42 5.63 15.17
CA TYR A 7 -11.72 5.96 14.59
C TYR A 7 -12.58 6.76 15.57
N LYS A 8 -13.01 7.95 15.13
CA LYS A 8 -13.95 8.81 15.86
C LYS A 8 -15.29 8.84 15.13
N GLN A 9 -16.37 8.68 15.90
CA GLN A 9 -17.73 8.78 15.39
C GLN A 9 -18.00 10.17 14.81
N VAL A 10 -18.45 10.20 13.56
CA VAL A 10 -18.66 11.40 12.75
C VAL A 10 -19.82 12.24 13.29
N GLY A 11 -19.73 13.57 13.22
CA GLY A 11 -20.80 14.50 13.60
C GLY A 11 -20.87 14.87 15.09
N LYS A 12 -19.87 14.48 15.89
CA LYS A 12 -19.84 14.74 17.34
C LYS A 12 -19.13 16.04 17.73
N PHE A 13 -18.32 16.61 16.83
CA PHE A 13 -17.54 17.84 17.05
C PHE A 13 -17.82 18.87 15.94
N GLU A 14 -17.78 20.17 16.25
CA GLU A 14 -18.03 21.27 15.27
C GLU A 14 -17.19 21.11 13.99
N GLU A 15 -15.92 20.73 14.13
CA GLU A 15 -14.98 20.54 13.02
C GLU A 15 -15.33 19.37 12.09
N THR A 16 -16.18 18.43 12.55
CA THR A 16 -16.56 17.22 11.80
C THR A 16 -18.06 17.17 11.48
N GLN A 17 -18.81 18.26 11.73
CA GLN A 17 -20.28 18.23 11.67
C GLN A 17 -20.84 18.02 10.26
N PHE A 18 -20.06 18.37 9.23
CA PHE A 18 -20.46 18.23 7.82
C PHE A 18 -19.86 17.00 7.15
N GLU A 19 -18.90 16.36 7.81
CA GLU A 19 -18.25 15.16 7.28
C GLU A 19 -19.21 13.97 7.36
N LYS A 20 -19.14 13.08 6.37
CA LYS A 20 -19.94 11.83 6.34
C LYS A 20 -19.10 10.59 6.61
N ILE A 21 -17.78 10.76 6.68
CA ILE A 21 -16.77 9.74 6.92
C ILE A 21 -15.78 10.26 7.97
N HIS A 22 -15.02 9.35 8.58
CA HIS A 22 -13.98 9.74 9.53
C HIS A 22 -12.87 10.49 8.79
N ASN A 23 -12.48 11.65 9.32
CA ASN A 23 -11.43 12.48 8.77
C ASN A 23 -10.53 12.98 9.89
N GLU A 24 -9.23 12.92 9.68
CA GLU A 24 -8.22 13.50 10.57
C GLU A 24 -7.38 14.49 9.76
N ILE A 25 -7.25 15.72 10.28
CA ILE A 25 -6.54 16.81 9.61
C ILE A 25 -5.22 17.04 10.32
N PHE A 26 -4.13 16.97 9.56
CA PHE A 26 -2.78 17.19 10.07
C PHE A 26 -2.18 18.45 9.46
N SER A 27 -1.46 19.22 10.27
CA SER A 27 -0.74 20.42 9.82
C SER A 27 0.54 20.11 9.04
N SER A 28 0.96 18.85 9.00
CA SER A 28 2.19 18.39 8.32
C SER A 28 1.94 17.09 7.57
N SER A 29 2.22 17.10 6.26
CA SER A 29 2.17 15.90 5.42
C SER A 29 3.14 14.81 5.88
N LEU A 30 4.31 15.20 6.41
CA LEU A 30 5.28 14.27 6.97
C LEU A 30 4.72 13.57 8.22
N HIS A 31 4.04 14.32 9.10
CA HIS A 31 3.43 13.73 10.29
C HIS A 31 2.31 12.76 9.90
N ALA A 32 1.43 13.15 8.97
CA ALA A 32 0.39 12.28 8.43
C ALA A 32 0.98 10.99 7.82
N SER A 33 2.03 11.12 7.01
CA SER A 33 2.69 9.97 6.36
C SER A 33 3.23 8.98 7.40
N LYS A 34 3.86 9.46 8.47
CA LYS A 34 4.34 8.59 9.55
C LYS A 34 3.20 7.86 10.25
N LEU A 35 2.09 8.55 10.51
CA LEU A 35 0.94 7.92 11.15
C LEU A 35 0.33 6.82 10.29
N VAL A 36 0.19 7.07 8.97
CA VAL A 36 -0.28 6.05 8.04
C VAL A 36 0.69 4.86 7.97
N ALA A 37 2.00 5.12 7.92
CA ALA A 37 2.99 4.04 7.98
C ALA A 37 2.86 3.18 9.25
N HIS A 38 2.61 3.81 10.41
CA HIS A 38 2.34 3.10 11.65
C HIS A 38 1.03 2.30 11.60
N GLU A 39 -0.03 2.81 10.99
CA GLU A 39 -1.29 2.08 10.81
C GLU A 39 -1.11 0.83 9.93
N ILE A 40 -0.40 0.97 8.80
CA ILE A 40 -0.03 -0.15 7.93
C ILE A 40 0.82 -1.17 8.71
N ALA A 41 1.84 -0.70 9.45
CA ALA A 41 2.69 -1.58 10.24
C ALA A 41 1.91 -2.34 11.32
N ASN A 42 0.94 -1.69 11.97
CA ASN A 42 0.08 -2.32 12.96
C ASN A 42 -0.82 -3.38 12.31
N LEU A 43 -1.38 -3.10 11.14
CA LEU A 43 -2.18 -4.06 10.38
C LEU A 43 -1.36 -5.30 9.99
N ILE A 44 -0.13 -5.11 9.48
CA ILE A 44 0.78 -6.22 9.15
C ILE A 44 1.05 -7.08 10.39
N LYS A 45 1.43 -6.45 11.51
CA LYS A 45 1.69 -7.13 12.78
C LYS A 45 0.47 -7.90 13.28
N GLN A 46 -0.72 -7.29 13.21
CA GLN A 46 -1.96 -7.93 13.60
C GLN A 46 -2.23 -9.18 12.75
N LYS A 47 -2.17 -9.07 11.42
CA LYS A 47 -2.40 -10.20 10.51
C LYS A 47 -1.40 -11.32 10.73
N GLN A 48 -0.13 -10.97 10.96
CA GLN A 48 0.91 -11.94 11.29
C GLN A 48 0.63 -12.67 12.61
N GLN A 49 0.15 -11.97 13.65
CA GLN A 49 -0.27 -12.59 14.92
C GLN A 49 -1.48 -13.52 14.75
N GLU A 50 -2.40 -13.19 13.84
CA GLU A 50 -3.54 -14.03 13.45
C GLU A 50 -3.13 -15.24 12.60
N GLY A 51 -1.85 -15.32 12.16
CA GLY A 51 -1.37 -16.35 11.24
C GLY A 51 -1.94 -16.22 9.83
N LEU A 52 -2.41 -15.02 9.46
CA LEU A 52 -3.00 -14.71 8.17
C LEU A 52 -2.04 -13.85 7.32
N PRO A 53 -2.12 -13.93 5.99
CA PRO A 53 -1.42 -12.99 5.13
C PRO A 53 -2.01 -11.57 5.28
N CYS A 54 -1.17 -10.56 5.12
CA CYS A 54 -1.60 -9.17 5.05
C CYS A 54 -1.65 -8.73 3.58
N VAL A 55 -2.83 -8.43 3.07
CA VAL A 55 -3.02 -8.00 1.66
C VAL A 55 -3.14 -6.48 1.60
N LEU A 56 -2.23 -5.83 0.87
CA LEU A 56 -2.13 -4.38 0.76
C LEU A 56 -2.30 -3.91 -0.68
N GLY A 57 -3.11 -2.87 -0.87
CA GLY A 57 -3.21 -2.11 -2.11
C GLY A 57 -2.29 -0.90 -2.05
N LEU A 58 -1.36 -0.77 -3.00
CA LEU A 58 -0.29 0.23 -2.97
C LEU A 58 -0.41 1.22 -4.14
N ALA A 59 -0.50 2.50 -3.81
CA ALA A 59 -0.44 3.58 -4.78
C ALA A 59 1.00 4.00 -5.13
N THR A 60 1.15 4.66 -6.28
CA THR A 60 2.39 5.33 -6.69
C THR A 60 2.26 6.85 -6.63
N GLY A 61 3.31 7.56 -7.04
CA GLY A 61 3.37 9.03 -7.01
C GLY A 61 4.09 9.60 -5.80
N SER A 62 4.06 10.92 -5.64
CA SER A 62 4.85 11.62 -4.63
C SER A 62 4.32 11.48 -3.20
N SER A 63 3.00 11.36 -3.04
CA SER A 63 2.33 11.27 -1.74
C SER A 63 2.81 10.08 -0.89
N PRO A 64 2.84 8.82 -1.40
CA PRO A 64 3.20 7.67 -0.58
C PRO A 64 4.69 7.51 -0.30
N ILE A 65 5.58 8.30 -0.95
CA ILE A 65 7.05 8.15 -0.78
C ILE A 65 7.46 8.19 0.69
N LYS A 66 6.91 9.13 1.47
CA LYS A 66 7.24 9.26 2.89
C LYS A 66 6.68 8.14 3.76
N VAL A 67 5.61 7.48 3.32
CA VAL A 67 5.09 6.28 3.96
C VAL A 67 6.02 5.10 3.71
N TYR A 68 6.45 4.90 2.45
CA TYR A 68 7.40 3.84 2.11
C TYR A 68 8.75 4.01 2.81
N GLU A 69 9.29 5.23 2.85
CA GLU A 69 10.52 5.53 3.61
C GLU A 69 10.40 5.12 5.08
N GLU A 70 9.27 5.44 5.73
CA GLU A 70 9.05 5.11 7.14
C GLU A 70 8.86 3.61 7.36
N LEU A 71 8.12 2.92 6.48
CA LEU A 71 7.96 1.45 6.51
C LEU A 71 9.31 0.73 6.35
N VAL A 72 10.15 1.20 5.43
CA VAL A 72 11.52 0.70 5.25
C VAL A 72 12.36 0.94 6.49
N ASN A 73 12.24 2.10 7.14
CA ASN A 73 12.95 2.39 8.39
C ASN A 73 12.54 1.42 9.51
N MET A 74 11.25 1.16 9.68
CA MET A 74 10.74 0.18 10.66
C MET A 74 11.22 -1.23 10.35
N HIS A 75 11.31 -1.61 9.08
CA HIS A 75 11.88 -2.91 8.72
C HIS A 75 13.37 -2.99 9.08
N ARG A 76 14.15 -1.98 8.71
CA ARG A 76 15.59 -1.90 9.00
C ARG A 76 15.90 -1.86 10.49
N SER A 77 15.02 -1.31 11.33
CA SER A 77 15.16 -1.34 12.79
C SER A 77 14.76 -2.69 13.42
N GLY A 78 14.24 -3.63 12.63
CA GLY A 78 13.77 -4.93 13.07
C GLY A 78 12.36 -4.90 13.70
N GLU A 79 11.64 -3.78 13.57
CA GLU A 79 10.30 -3.61 14.13
C GLU A 79 9.19 -4.16 13.25
N LEU A 80 9.45 -4.38 11.95
CA LEU A 80 8.46 -4.79 10.96
C LEU A 80 9.06 -5.82 9.99
N SER A 81 8.27 -6.78 9.56
CA SER A 81 8.66 -7.76 8.53
C SER A 81 7.52 -7.90 7.52
N PHE A 82 7.89 -8.08 6.26
CA PHE A 82 7.02 -8.18 5.09
C PHE A 82 6.91 -9.62 4.56
N HIS A 83 7.48 -10.61 5.25
CA HIS A 83 7.50 -12.00 4.77
C HIS A 83 6.11 -12.62 4.54
N ASN A 84 5.07 -12.15 5.24
CA ASN A 84 3.68 -12.58 5.09
C ASN A 84 2.78 -11.53 4.39
N VAL A 85 3.39 -10.53 3.75
CA VAL A 85 2.68 -9.46 3.04
C VAL A 85 2.51 -9.83 1.57
N ILE A 86 1.32 -9.56 1.04
CA ILE A 86 0.95 -9.67 -0.38
C ILE A 86 0.52 -8.28 -0.85
N THR A 87 1.04 -7.82 -1.99
CA THR A 87 0.79 -6.46 -2.47
C THR A 87 0.19 -6.45 -3.86
N PHE A 88 -0.78 -5.57 -4.09
CA PHE A 88 -1.32 -5.24 -5.40
C PHE A 88 -1.13 -3.75 -5.66
N ASN A 89 -0.43 -3.39 -6.73
CA ASN A 89 -0.36 -2.02 -7.21
C ASN A 89 -1.58 -1.67 -8.06
N LEU A 90 -1.97 -0.40 -8.03
CA LEU A 90 -3.18 0.10 -8.68
C LEU A 90 -3.09 0.13 -10.21
N ASP A 91 -1.94 0.53 -10.75
CA ASP A 91 -1.77 0.83 -12.16
C ASP A 91 -0.31 0.62 -12.63
N GLU A 92 -0.13 0.65 -13.95
CA GLU A 92 1.15 0.75 -14.67
C GLU A 92 0.89 1.49 -15.98
N TYR A 93 1.90 2.18 -16.52
CA TYR A 93 1.78 2.81 -17.83
C TYR A 93 1.66 1.78 -18.95
N TYR A 94 0.99 2.14 -20.06
CA TYR A 94 0.89 1.31 -21.24
C TYR A 94 1.12 2.11 -22.54
N PRO A 95 1.94 1.62 -23.49
CA PRO A 95 2.87 0.50 -23.34
C PRO A 95 4.14 0.95 -22.59
N ILE A 96 4.61 0.15 -21.63
CA ILE A 96 5.89 0.42 -20.95
C ILE A 96 6.61 -0.88 -20.60
N ASP A 97 7.94 -0.87 -20.73
CA ASP A 97 8.79 -1.95 -20.24
C ASP A 97 9.03 -1.78 -18.73
N ARG A 98 9.12 -2.90 -18.00
CA ARG A 98 9.45 -2.92 -16.56
C ARG A 98 10.81 -2.30 -16.28
N ASP A 99 11.77 -2.47 -17.18
CA ASP A 99 13.12 -1.90 -17.05
C ASP A 99 13.17 -0.38 -17.31
N HIS A 100 12.06 0.22 -17.78
CA HIS A 100 11.99 1.66 -17.99
C HIS A 100 12.01 2.41 -16.65
N GLN A 101 12.84 3.45 -16.53
CA GLN A 101 13.00 4.19 -15.26
C GLN A 101 11.72 4.87 -14.76
N GLN A 102 10.77 5.11 -15.66
CA GLN A 102 9.46 5.71 -15.33
C GLN A 102 8.37 4.66 -15.07
N SER A 103 8.68 3.36 -15.14
CA SER A 103 7.73 2.31 -14.79
C SER A 103 7.42 2.35 -13.30
N TYR A 104 6.18 2.04 -12.97
CA TYR A 104 5.78 1.88 -11.58
C TYR A 104 6.38 0.63 -10.95
N TYR A 105 6.72 -0.37 -11.77
CA TYR A 105 7.64 -1.43 -11.37
C TYR A 105 8.96 -0.89 -10.80
N HIS A 106 9.68 -0.07 -11.56
CA HIS A 106 10.95 0.52 -11.11
C HIS A 106 10.75 1.40 -9.87
N PHE A 107 9.70 2.23 -9.86
CA PHE A 107 9.35 3.09 -8.73
C PHE A 107 9.18 2.29 -7.43
N MET A 108 8.38 1.23 -7.45
CA MET A 108 8.10 0.44 -6.25
C MET A 108 9.32 -0.33 -5.74
N HIS A 109 10.13 -0.85 -6.66
CA HIS A 109 11.40 -1.48 -6.30
C HIS A 109 12.40 -0.49 -5.71
N GLN A 110 12.45 0.73 -6.25
CA GLN A 110 13.30 1.80 -5.73
C GLN A 110 12.89 2.23 -4.31
N HIS A 111 11.58 2.35 -4.04
CA HIS A 111 11.09 2.95 -2.80
C HIS A 111 10.74 1.96 -1.69
N LEU A 112 10.40 0.71 -2.02
CA LEU A 112 9.93 -0.27 -1.04
C LEU A 112 10.56 -1.66 -1.23
N PHE A 113 10.29 -2.33 -2.36
CA PHE A 113 10.47 -3.79 -2.45
C PHE A 113 11.93 -4.26 -2.37
N ASN A 114 12.91 -3.44 -2.79
CA ASN A 114 14.32 -3.81 -2.65
C ASN A 114 14.89 -3.59 -1.23
N HIS A 115 14.09 -3.03 -0.32
CA HIS A 115 14.54 -2.64 1.02
C HIS A 115 13.84 -3.41 2.14
N VAL A 116 12.97 -4.35 1.81
CA VAL A 116 12.18 -5.16 2.75
C VAL A 116 12.24 -6.65 2.40
N ASP A 117 11.89 -7.51 3.35
CA ASP A 117 11.89 -8.98 3.22
C ASP A 117 10.58 -9.54 2.64
N ILE A 118 9.95 -8.82 1.71
CA ILE A 118 8.78 -9.32 0.99
C ILE A 118 9.21 -10.41 -0.01
N MET A 119 8.38 -11.45 -0.15
CA MET A 119 8.63 -12.51 -1.12
C MET A 119 8.30 -12.01 -2.54
N PRO A 120 9.17 -12.22 -3.55
CA PRO A 120 8.93 -11.75 -4.92
C PRO A 120 7.61 -12.22 -5.53
N GLU A 121 7.18 -13.45 -5.22
CA GLU A 121 5.91 -14.03 -5.66
C GLU A 121 4.66 -13.32 -5.10
N ASN A 122 4.83 -12.56 -4.02
CA ASN A 122 3.77 -11.80 -3.37
C ASN A 122 3.67 -10.35 -3.90
N ILE A 123 4.53 -9.96 -4.83
CA ILE A 123 4.50 -8.65 -5.48
C ILE A 123 3.67 -8.74 -6.76
N HIS A 124 2.54 -8.02 -6.80
CA HIS A 124 1.69 -7.92 -7.97
C HIS A 124 1.62 -6.48 -8.46
N ILE A 125 2.19 -6.24 -9.64
CA ILE A 125 2.14 -4.95 -10.35
C ILE A 125 1.59 -5.24 -11.77
N PRO A 126 0.68 -4.42 -12.31
CA PRO A 126 0.21 -4.58 -13.68
C PRO A 126 1.37 -4.56 -14.68
N ASP A 127 1.30 -5.37 -15.74
CA ASP A 127 2.34 -5.47 -16.74
C ASP A 127 2.00 -4.59 -17.95
N GLY A 128 2.72 -3.49 -18.09
CA GLY A 128 2.54 -2.55 -19.20
C GLY A 128 3.11 -3.02 -20.54
N SER A 129 3.73 -4.19 -20.61
CA SER A 129 4.38 -4.72 -21.82
C SER A 129 3.55 -5.77 -22.58
N ILE A 130 2.35 -6.10 -22.08
CA ILE A 130 1.45 -7.09 -22.68
C ILE A 130 1.00 -6.70 -24.09
N LEU A 131 0.59 -7.68 -24.88
CA LEU A 131 0.02 -7.41 -26.21
C LEU A 131 -1.37 -6.78 -26.06
N LEU A 132 -1.71 -5.84 -26.95
CA LEU A 132 -3.00 -5.15 -26.91
C LEU A 132 -4.19 -6.11 -27.01
N GLU A 133 -4.03 -7.22 -27.74
CA GLU A 133 -5.04 -8.27 -27.89
C GLU A 133 -5.27 -9.09 -26.60
N GLU A 134 -4.33 -9.06 -25.65
CA GLU A 134 -4.42 -9.76 -24.36
C GLU A 134 -4.93 -8.84 -23.24
N MET A 135 -5.03 -7.53 -23.49
CA MET A 135 -5.31 -6.50 -22.48
C MET A 135 -6.60 -6.74 -21.69
N ASP A 136 -7.70 -7.04 -22.38
CA ASP A 136 -8.99 -7.26 -21.71
C ASP A 136 -8.93 -8.47 -20.77
N GLN A 137 -8.31 -9.56 -21.23
CA GLN A 137 -8.14 -10.77 -20.41
C GLN A 137 -7.19 -10.53 -19.24
N TYR A 138 -6.10 -9.79 -19.46
CA TYR A 138 -5.14 -9.43 -18.42
C TYR A 138 -5.80 -8.65 -17.28
N CYS A 139 -6.62 -7.63 -17.62
CA CYS A 139 -7.38 -6.87 -16.64
C CYS A 139 -8.33 -7.76 -15.83
N ILE A 140 -9.04 -8.68 -16.49
CA ILE A 140 -9.93 -9.65 -15.82
C ILE A 140 -9.14 -10.56 -14.88
N ASP A 141 -8.01 -11.09 -15.32
CA ASP A 141 -7.18 -11.99 -14.52
C ASP A 141 -6.58 -11.28 -13.30
N TYR A 142 -6.19 -10.01 -13.45
CA TYR A 142 -5.69 -9.20 -12.34
C TYR A 142 -6.79 -8.94 -11.29
N GLU A 143 -7.99 -8.56 -11.72
CA GLU A 143 -9.17 -8.42 -10.86
C GLU A 143 -9.56 -9.72 -10.14
N LEU A 144 -9.48 -10.86 -10.85
CA LEU A 144 -9.75 -12.16 -10.25
C LEU A 144 -8.70 -12.54 -9.20
N LYS A 145 -7.42 -12.24 -9.42
CA LYS A 145 -6.36 -12.43 -8.40
C LYS A 145 -6.68 -11.62 -7.15
N ILE A 146 -7.06 -10.36 -7.30
CA ILE A 146 -7.45 -9.48 -6.18
C ILE A 146 -8.63 -10.09 -5.42
N LYS A 147 -9.70 -10.51 -6.11
CA LYS A 147 -10.89 -11.10 -5.48
C LYS A 147 -10.62 -12.41 -4.76
N ASN A 148 -9.74 -13.25 -5.29
CA ASN A 148 -9.43 -14.57 -4.72
C ASN A 148 -8.58 -14.49 -3.44
N MET A 149 -7.98 -13.35 -3.13
CA MET A 149 -7.13 -13.17 -1.94
C MET A 149 -7.93 -12.91 -0.65
N GLU A 150 -9.26 -13.11 -0.66
CA GLU A 150 -10.21 -13.01 0.47
C GLU A 150 -9.65 -12.34 1.73
N GLY A 151 -9.51 -11.02 1.68
CA GLY A 151 -9.00 -10.22 2.79
C GLY A 151 -9.28 -8.76 2.52
N TRP A 152 -9.60 -8.00 3.57
CA TRP A 152 -9.71 -6.54 3.47
C TRP A 152 -8.40 -5.99 2.91
N ILE A 153 -8.45 -5.51 1.66
CA ILE A 153 -7.32 -4.82 1.06
C ILE A 153 -7.30 -3.44 1.69
N PHE A 154 -6.28 -3.18 2.48
CA PHE A 154 -5.99 -1.81 2.89
C PHE A 154 -5.40 -1.09 1.69
N ASN A 155 -6.16 -0.15 1.13
CA ASN A 155 -5.72 0.69 0.03
C ASN A 155 -5.15 1.99 0.60
N TYR A 156 -3.91 2.29 0.21
CA TYR A 156 -3.24 3.55 0.54
C TYR A 156 -2.64 4.20 -0.70
#